data_AF-A0A4R6Z4W8-F1
#
_entry.id   AF-A0A4R6Z4W8-F1
#
_cell.length_a   1.000
_cell.length_b   1.000
_cell.length_c   1.000
_cell.angle_alpha   90.00
_cell.angle_beta   90.00
_cell.angle_gamma   90.00
#
_symmetry.space_group_name_H-M   'P 1'
#
loop_
_entity.id
_entity.type
_entity.pdbx_description
1 polymer ?
#
loop_
_entity_poly.entity_id
_entity_poly.type
_entity_poly.pdbx_seq_one_letter_code
_entity_poly.pdbx_strand_id
1 'polypeptide(L)'
;MPSSLFLRRAAALFVLLGCALPSAAATAGATVPPAPTVTSVVPGNGKVTVGYSLSGDGGSAIQGIIINCGDVTVFGGNNPLPVNGLANGVTVTCRVRARNGIGDGPWSADSAPVTPAGPPAALADVVATRGNGQVSVAFVPGDDGGLPATYNAQCGTQSISGAASPLLVTGLVNGVSVTCEAWATNSVGAGPHTAAAAVTPATVPDAPVITGVVRGNQQVTVTFTAPASNGGDPVQGYLPTCGDQTVFGGNLSLPVGNLANGVAVTCTVRALNGVGNSAASAPSEPVTPATVPGAPSLTGVVSGDSSAQLNFTAPADNGGASVSSYRADCTPGTHNSSGAASPLTVAGLSNGETYTCIVVATNAVGSGPAAAGLSVVPRLVADLGVSIDNGQHFIAGGSQTSYLIDVHNGSSRAIFGVRVNDVPGAQFSDVSWICSADSGGSCPASGSGGIDALVDLAPNAGVSFLLSATVAALPEVPSSNSVTIIAPNSVADPVAANDSATDGPDGVGLFADGFD
;
A
#
# COMPACT_ATOMS: atom_id res chain seq x y z
N MET A 1 -27.59 40.42 26.37
CA MET A 1 -27.61 41.40 27.48
C MET A 1 -27.44 42.80 26.89
N PRO A 2 -28.10 43.84 27.45
CA PRO A 2 -28.74 44.90 26.66
C PRO A 2 -28.13 46.31 26.87
N SER A 3 -28.81 47.32 26.27
CA SER A 3 -28.75 48.77 26.55
C SER A 3 -27.66 49.52 25.77
N SER A 4 -27.88 50.70 25.17
CA SER A 4 -28.96 51.68 25.26
C SER A 4 -28.75 52.79 24.21
N LEU A 5 -29.88 53.40 23.81
CA LEU A 5 -30.07 54.69 23.13
C LEU A 5 -28.89 55.68 23.16
N PHE A 6 -28.67 56.39 22.04
CA PHE A 6 -28.63 57.86 22.05
C PHE A 6 -29.04 58.45 20.69
N LEU A 7 -30.26 59.00 20.67
CA LEU A 7 -30.75 59.95 19.67
C LEU A 7 -30.02 61.29 19.89
N ARG A 8 -29.34 61.84 18.89
CA ARG A 8 -28.98 63.27 18.87
C ARG A 8 -29.80 63.99 17.81
N ARG A 9 -30.86 64.66 18.28
CA ARG A 9 -31.54 65.74 17.59
C ARG A 9 -30.58 66.93 17.48
N ALA A 10 -30.29 67.39 16.27
CA ALA A 10 -29.74 68.72 16.04
C ALA A 10 -30.91 69.69 15.80
N ALA A 11 -31.23 70.47 16.83
CA ALA A 11 -32.12 71.62 16.72
C ALA A 11 -31.33 72.78 16.11
N ALA A 12 -31.74 73.24 14.93
CA ALA A 12 -31.26 74.50 14.37
C ALA A 12 -32.10 75.64 14.94
N LEU A 13 -31.47 76.39 15.85
CA LEU A 13 -31.92 77.62 16.46
C LEU A 13 -31.94 78.73 15.40
N PHE A 14 -33.12 79.13 14.92
CA PHE A 14 -33.27 80.28 14.03
C PHE A 14 -33.32 81.57 14.88
N VAL A 15 -32.25 82.36 14.79
CA VAL A 15 -32.16 83.71 15.33
C VAL A 15 -33.06 84.63 14.51
N LEU A 16 -34.07 85.22 15.14
CA LEU A 16 -34.75 86.42 14.61
C LEU A 16 -33.81 87.61 14.80
N LEU A 17 -33.22 88.11 13.70
CA LEU A 17 -32.79 89.50 13.61
C LEU A 17 -33.07 89.99 12.19
N GLY A 18 -33.97 90.98 12.10
CA GLY A 18 -34.55 91.47 10.87
C GLY A 18 -33.54 92.09 9.92
N CYS A 19 -33.63 91.69 8.65
CA CYS A 19 -33.24 92.49 7.51
C CYS A 19 -34.43 92.46 6.55
N ALA A 20 -35.00 93.64 6.25
CA ALA A 20 -36.20 93.80 5.46
C ALA A 20 -35.98 93.32 4.03
N LEU A 21 -36.65 92.25 3.63
CA LEU A 21 -36.90 91.95 2.22
C LEU A 21 -37.94 92.96 1.70
N PRO A 22 -37.77 93.52 0.49
CA PRO A 22 -38.79 94.38 -0.08
C PRO A 22 -40.04 93.52 -0.32
N SER A 23 -41.06 93.72 0.52
CA SER A 23 -42.42 93.31 0.22
C SER A 23 -42.85 94.11 -1.00
N ALA A 24 -42.69 93.55 -2.19
CA ALA A 24 -43.41 94.01 -3.36
C ALA A 24 -44.90 93.90 -3.02
N ALA A 25 -45.50 95.02 -2.64
CA ALA A 25 -46.92 95.12 -2.40
C ALA A 25 -47.62 94.60 -3.66
N ALA A 26 -48.41 93.53 -3.51
CA ALA A 26 -49.28 93.09 -4.59
C ALA A 26 -50.09 94.30 -5.06
N THR A 27 -50.08 94.55 -6.37
CA THR A 27 -50.92 95.59 -6.95
C THR A 27 -52.38 95.25 -6.63
N ALA A 28 -53.18 96.25 -6.25
CA ALA A 28 -54.59 96.04 -5.96
C ALA A 28 -55.29 95.43 -7.19
N GLY A 29 -55.75 94.18 -7.07
CA GLY A 29 -56.32 93.40 -8.19
C GLY A 29 -55.45 92.24 -8.71
N ALA A 30 -54.30 91.95 -8.10
CA ALA A 30 -53.47 90.79 -8.48
C ALA A 30 -54.23 89.46 -8.31
N THR A 31 -54.05 88.56 -9.27
CA THR A 31 -54.65 87.22 -9.32
C THR A 31 -53.56 86.15 -9.30
N VAL A 32 -53.93 84.88 -9.11
CA VAL A 32 -52.98 83.78 -9.33
C VAL A 32 -52.54 83.76 -10.79
N PRO A 33 -51.32 83.28 -11.11
CA PRO A 33 -50.82 83.28 -12.49
C PRO A 33 -51.70 82.40 -13.40
N PRO A 34 -51.86 82.74 -14.69
CA PRO A 34 -52.50 81.86 -15.68
C PRO A 34 -51.76 80.53 -15.85
N ALA A 35 -52.44 79.52 -16.42
CA ALA A 35 -51.82 78.22 -16.71
C ALA A 35 -50.60 78.38 -17.64
N PRO A 36 -49.42 77.87 -17.26
CA PRO A 36 -48.28 77.75 -18.17
C PRO A 36 -48.55 76.78 -19.32
N THR A 37 -47.67 76.76 -20.32
CA THR A 37 -47.66 75.73 -21.37
C THR A 37 -46.39 74.89 -21.27
N VAL A 38 -46.53 73.56 -21.38
CA VAL A 38 -45.37 72.65 -21.52
C VAL A 38 -44.81 72.77 -22.92
N THR A 39 -43.53 73.14 -23.06
CA THR A 39 -42.88 73.34 -24.35
C THR A 39 -41.97 72.17 -24.74
N SER A 40 -41.45 71.42 -23.77
CA SER A 40 -40.69 70.21 -24.01
C SER A 40 -40.70 69.29 -22.79
N VAL A 41 -40.64 67.98 -23.04
CA VAL A 41 -40.38 66.98 -22.01
C VAL A 41 -39.32 66.04 -22.55
N VAL A 42 -38.12 66.12 -21.98
CA VAL A 42 -36.98 65.29 -22.41
C VAL A 42 -36.72 64.23 -21.36
N PRO A 43 -36.86 62.92 -21.68
CA PRO A 43 -36.55 61.86 -20.73
C PRO A 43 -35.05 61.74 -20.49
N GLY A 44 -34.68 61.31 -19.29
CA GLY A 44 -33.31 60.92 -18.95
C GLY A 44 -33.31 59.87 -17.85
N ASN A 45 -32.14 59.44 -17.41
CA ASN A 45 -32.02 58.39 -16.40
C ASN A 45 -32.64 58.83 -15.05
N GLY A 46 -33.73 58.17 -14.65
CA GLY A 46 -34.47 58.41 -13.42
C GLY A 46 -35.13 59.80 -13.33
N LYS A 47 -35.31 60.48 -14.49
CA LYS A 47 -35.78 61.86 -14.53
C LYS A 47 -36.45 62.23 -15.84
N VAL A 48 -37.17 63.33 -15.82
CA VAL A 48 -37.60 64.07 -17.01
C VAL A 48 -37.24 65.54 -16.84
N THR A 49 -36.86 66.22 -17.92
CA THR A 49 -36.55 67.66 -17.91
C THR A 49 -37.64 68.39 -18.67
N VAL A 50 -38.40 69.23 -17.96
CA VAL A 50 -39.63 69.84 -18.48
C VAL A 50 -39.37 71.32 -18.78
N GLY A 51 -39.44 71.69 -20.05
CA GLY A 51 -39.48 73.08 -20.50
C GLY A 51 -40.90 73.63 -20.45
N TYR A 52 -41.03 74.90 -20.08
CA TYR A 52 -42.32 75.58 -20.04
C TYR A 52 -42.22 77.03 -20.50
N SER A 53 -43.37 77.62 -20.84
CA SER A 53 -43.52 79.04 -21.09
C SER A 53 -44.66 79.63 -20.24
N LEU A 54 -44.42 80.81 -19.69
CA LEU A 54 -45.40 81.57 -18.90
C LEU A 54 -46.12 82.57 -19.80
N SER A 55 -47.43 82.68 -19.64
CA SER A 55 -48.28 83.62 -20.38
C SER A 55 -48.54 84.94 -19.64
N GLY A 56 -48.18 85.01 -18.35
CA GLY A 56 -48.29 86.19 -17.48
C GLY A 56 -48.03 85.83 -16.02
N ASP A 57 -47.91 86.83 -15.15
CA ASP A 57 -47.65 86.65 -13.70
C ASP A 57 -48.88 86.93 -12.81
N GLY A 58 -50.00 87.36 -13.40
CA GLY A 58 -51.20 87.73 -12.66
C GLY A 58 -51.07 89.05 -11.89
N GLY A 59 -50.06 89.89 -12.19
CA GLY A 59 -49.83 91.17 -11.51
C GLY A 59 -49.03 91.09 -10.20
N SER A 60 -48.49 89.90 -9.88
CA SER A 60 -47.57 89.66 -8.76
C SER A 60 -46.43 88.75 -9.22
N ALA A 61 -45.18 89.06 -8.85
CA ALA A 61 -44.01 88.34 -9.32
C ALA A 61 -44.10 86.83 -9.03
N ILE A 62 -43.74 86.02 -10.03
CA ILE A 62 -43.67 84.56 -9.90
C ILE A 62 -42.60 84.20 -8.86
N GLN A 63 -43.02 83.47 -7.85
CA GLN A 63 -42.17 82.96 -6.78
C GLN A 63 -41.57 81.58 -7.12
N GLY A 64 -42.17 80.85 -8.06
CA GLY A 64 -41.60 79.61 -8.61
C GLY A 64 -42.63 78.78 -9.37
N ILE A 65 -42.16 77.64 -9.85
CA ILE A 65 -42.89 76.73 -10.72
C ILE A 65 -43.02 75.38 -10.04
N ILE A 66 -44.24 74.83 -10.08
CA ILE A 66 -44.57 73.51 -9.59
C ILE A 66 -44.78 72.61 -10.81
N ILE A 67 -44.03 71.51 -10.89
CA ILE A 67 -44.18 70.50 -11.94
C ILE A 67 -44.57 69.19 -11.29
N ASN A 68 -45.58 68.54 -11.84
CA ASN A 68 -46.01 67.20 -11.44
C ASN A 68 -45.85 66.26 -12.64
N CYS A 69 -45.07 65.19 -12.47
CA CYS A 69 -44.89 64.12 -13.46
C CYS A 69 -45.19 62.79 -12.77
N GLY A 70 -46.29 62.14 -13.14
CA GLY A 70 -46.81 61.00 -12.38
C GLY A 70 -46.99 61.36 -10.90
N ASP A 71 -46.39 60.58 -10.00
CA ASP A 71 -46.49 60.77 -8.55
C ASP A 71 -45.44 61.77 -7.99
N VAL A 72 -44.49 62.22 -8.82
CA VAL A 72 -43.43 63.13 -8.37
C VAL A 72 -43.86 64.58 -8.61
N THR A 73 -43.75 65.41 -7.57
CA THR A 73 -43.96 66.86 -7.66
C THR A 73 -42.75 67.62 -7.17
N VAL A 74 -42.25 68.57 -7.97
CA VAL A 74 -41.10 69.42 -7.64
C VAL A 74 -41.47 70.88 -7.71
N PHE A 75 -40.79 71.71 -6.92
CA PHE A 75 -40.89 73.17 -6.96
C PHE A 75 -39.52 73.78 -7.23
N GLY A 76 -39.43 74.72 -8.17
CA GLY A 76 -38.17 75.38 -8.52
C GLY A 76 -38.34 76.56 -9.47
N GLY A 77 -37.24 77.22 -9.81
CA GLY A 77 -37.22 78.39 -10.70
C GLY A 77 -36.50 78.20 -12.03
N ASN A 78 -35.94 77.01 -12.31
CA ASN A 78 -35.19 76.74 -13.54
C ASN A 78 -36.13 76.59 -14.74
N ASN A 79 -35.66 76.89 -15.95
CA ASN A 79 -36.33 76.57 -17.21
C ASN A 79 -35.30 76.11 -18.26
N PRO A 80 -35.27 74.83 -18.65
CA PRO A 80 -36.16 73.77 -18.20
C PRO A 80 -35.90 73.32 -16.76
N LEU A 81 -36.92 72.75 -16.09
CA LEU A 81 -36.85 72.27 -14.71
C LEU A 81 -36.76 70.73 -14.68
N PRO A 82 -35.71 70.13 -14.08
CA PRO A 82 -35.63 68.68 -13.92
C PRO A 82 -36.55 68.16 -12.82
N VAL A 83 -37.26 67.07 -13.13
CA VAL A 83 -38.06 66.26 -12.20
C VAL A 83 -37.32 64.93 -12.02
N ASN A 84 -36.59 64.81 -10.90
CA ASN A 84 -35.81 63.61 -10.57
C ASN A 84 -36.61 62.64 -9.69
N GLY A 85 -36.16 61.39 -9.61
CA GLY A 85 -36.79 60.37 -8.75
C GLY A 85 -37.92 59.60 -9.44
N LEU A 86 -37.96 59.64 -10.77
CA LEU A 86 -38.86 58.80 -11.57
C LEU A 86 -38.23 57.43 -11.79
N ALA A 87 -39.05 56.39 -11.88
CA ALA A 87 -38.58 55.06 -12.27
C ALA A 87 -38.35 55.00 -13.80
N ASN A 88 -37.26 54.37 -14.23
CA ASN A 88 -37.07 54.08 -15.65
C ASN A 88 -38.05 52.99 -16.11
N GLY A 89 -38.42 53.00 -17.39
CA GLY A 89 -39.38 52.05 -17.97
C GLY A 89 -40.84 52.35 -17.64
N VAL A 90 -41.11 53.26 -16.71
CA VAL A 90 -42.47 53.70 -16.36
C VAL A 90 -42.84 54.94 -17.16
N THR A 91 -43.84 54.82 -18.02
CA THR A 91 -44.36 55.96 -18.80
C THR A 91 -45.08 56.96 -17.89
N VAL A 92 -44.74 58.24 -18.02
CA VAL A 92 -45.36 59.34 -17.27
C VAL A 92 -45.80 60.47 -18.20
N THR A 93 -46.79 61.23 -17.77
CA THR A 93 -47.15 62.55 -18.33
C THR A 93 -46.81 63.63 -17.30
N CYS A 94 -46.53 64.84 -17.77
CA CYS A 94 -46.13 65.98 -16.95
C CYS A 94 -47.06 67.18 -17.14
N ARG A 95 -47.33 67.91 -16.06
CA ARG A 95 -48.06 69.18 -16.08
C ARG A 95 -47.40 70.21 -15.18
N VAL A 96 -47.59 71.49 -15.49
CA VAL A 96 -46.88 72.62 -14.88
C VAL A 96 -47.86 73.68 -14.41
N ARG A 97 -47.62 74.29 -13.24
CA ARG A 97 -48.32 75.51 -12.78
C ARG A 97 -47.35 76.49 -12.12
N ALA A 98 -47.70 77.77 -12.12
CA ALA A 98 -46.89 78.82 -11.50
C ALA A 98 -47.48 79.30 -10.17
N ARG A 99 -46.62 79.68 -9.23
CA ARG A 99 -46.97 80.28 -7.93
C ARG A 99 -46.50 81.73 -7.89
N ASN A 100 -47.36 82.65 -7.45
CA ASN A 100 -46.98 84.02 -7.09
C ASN A 100 -47.36 84.35 -5.64
N GLY A 101 -47.30 85.62 -5.23
CA GLY A 101 -47.66 86.07 -3.88
C GLY A 101 -49.13 85.90 -3.50
N ILE A 102 -50.01 85.57 -4.46
CA ILE A 102 -51.44 85.31 -4.24
C ILE A 102 -51.70 83.81 -4.04
N GLY A 103 -51.01 82.95 -4.78
CA GLY A 103 -51.16 81.49 -4.66
C GLY A 103 -50.76 80.72 -5.92
N ASP A 104 -51.20 79.45 -5.97
CA ASP A 104 -50.95 78.54 -7.08
C ASP A 104 -51.99 78.75 -8.19
N GLY A 105 -51.52 79.00 -9.42
CA GLY A 105 -52.36 79.03 -10.62
C GLY A 105 -52.88 77.65 -11.03
N PRO A 106 -53.75 77.58 -12.05
CA PRO A 106 -54.21 76.33 -12.63
C PRO A 106 -53.05 75.55 -13.30
N TRP A 107 -53.21 74.24 -13.37
CA TRP A 107 -52.30 73.37 -14.12
C TRP A 107 -52.43 73.58 -15.64
N SER A 108 -51.31 73.41 -16.34
CA SER A 108 -51.29 73.23 -17.79
C SER A 108 -52.05 71.97 -18.21
N ALA A 109 -52.29 71.82 -19.52
CA ALA A 109 -52.57 70.50 -20.08
C ALA A 109 -51.39 69.55 -19.81
N ASP A 110 -51.69 68.25 -19.75
CA ASP A 110 -50.67 67.22 -19.63
C ASP A 110 -49.81 67.15 -20.90
N SER A 111 -48.53 66.84 -20.73
CA SER A 111 -47.61 66.58 -21.84
C SER A 111 -47.99 65.30 -22.58
N ALA A 112 -47.40 65.10 -23.77
CA ALA A 112 -47.32 63.77 -24.35
C ALA A 112 -46.64 62.80 -23.36
N PRO A 113 -47.03 61.52 -23.36
CA PRO A 113 -46.41 60.50 -22.52
C PRO A 113 -44.94 60.32 -22.89
N VAL A 114 -44.10 60.16 -21.88
CA VAL A 114 -42.67 59.92 -22.02
C VAL A 114 -42.23 58.82 -21.07
N THR A 115 -41.26 58.01 -21.49
CA THR A 115 -40.69 56.95 -20.64
C THR A 115 -39.23 57.29 -20.34
N PRO A 116 -38.88 57.59 -19.07
CA PRO A 116 -37.49 57.67 -18.66
C PRO A 116 -36.77 56.35 -18.93
N ALA A 117 -35.53 56.42 -19.42
CA ALA A 117 -34.69 55.26 -19.63
C ALA A 117 -33.25 55.59 -19.20
N GLY A 118 -32.56 54.59 -18.69
CA GLY A 118 -31.17 54.68 -18.26
C GLY A 118 -30.38 53.43 -18.66
N PRO A 119 -29.05 53.42 -18.48
CA PRO A 119 -28.29 52.18 -18.54
C PRO A 119 -28.77 51.17 -17.48
N PRO A 120 -28.55 49.87 -17.67
CA PRO A 120 -28.93 48.85 -16.69
C PRO A 120 -28.25 49.05 -15.33
N ALA A 121 -28.88 48.58 -14.26
CA ALA A 121 -28.32 48.56 -12.93
C ALA A 121 -27.18 47.52 -12.78
N ALA A 122 -26.43 47.62 -11.68
CA ALA A 122 -25.37 46.68 -11.35
C ALA A 122 -25.93 45.26 -11.16
N LEU A 123 -25.14 44.26 -11.59
CA LEU A 123 -25.44 42.85 -11.34
C LEU A 123 -25.23 42.52 -9.86
N ALA A 124 -26.07 41.66 -9.30
CA ALA A 124 -25.95 41.16 -7.93
C ALA A 124 -25.50 39.69 -7.90
N ASP A 125 -25.03 39.22 -6.74
CA ASP A 125 -24.65 37.82 -6.46
C ASP A 125 -23.77 37.16 -7.54
N VAL A 126 -22.74 37.90 -7.97
CA VAL A 126 -21.87 37.46 -9.06
C VAL A 126 -20.92 36.37 -8.55
N VAL A 127 -21.01 35.19 -9.16
CA VAL A 127 -20.19 34.02 -8.82
C VAL A 127 -19.49 33.52 -10.07
N ALA A 128 -18.15 33.58 -10.05
CA ALA A 128 -17.32 33.03 -11.11
C ALA A 128 -16.80 31.65 -10.70
N THR A 129 -17.24 30.61 -11.42
CA THR A 129 -16.89 29.21 -11.14
C THR A 129 -15.96 28.70 -12.23
N ARG A 130 -14.78 28.21 -11.83
CA ARG A 130 -13.79 27.63 -12.75
C ARG A 130 -14.30 26.35 -13.40
N GLY A 131 -13.86 26.08 -14.62
CA GLY A 131 -14.03 24.79 -15.32
C GLY A 131 -12.84 24.49 -16.22
N ASN A 132 -12.95 23.44 -17.05
CA ASN A 132 -11.91 23.04 -18.00
C ASN A 132 -11.83 24.01 -19.18
N GLY A 133 -10.82 24.87 -19.19
CA GLY A 133 -10.61 25.87 -20.23
C GLY A 133 -11.72 26.93 -20.30
N GLN A 134 -12.46 27.11 -19.20
CA GLN A 134 -13.63 27.98 -19.15
C GLN A 134 -13.92 28.51 -17.74
N VAL A 135 -14.71 29.58 -17.66
CA VAL A 135 -15.29 30.12 -16.42
C VAL A 135 -16.78 30.36 -16.63
N SER A 136 -17.62 29.84 -15.72
CA SER A 136 -19.06 30.12 -15.67
C SER A 136 -19.29 31.30 -14.74
N VAL A 137 -19.82 32.40 -15.26
CA VAL A 137 -20.14 33.63 -14.52
C VAL A 137 -21.64 33.69 -14.30
N ALA A 138 -22.08 33.30 -13.09
CA ALA A 138 -23.45 33.42 -12.64
C ALA A 138 -23.69 34.77 -11.96
N PHE A 139 -24.89 35.31 -12.05
CA PHE A 139 -25.29 36.60 -11.48
C PHE A 139 -26.82 36.72 -11.44
N VAL A 140 -27.32 37.60 -10.59
CA VAL A 140 -28.71 38.05 -10.56
C VAL A 140 -28.81 39.38 -11.32
N PRO A 141 -29.59 39.45 -12.41
CA PRO A 141 -29.84 40.71 -13.09
C PRO A 141 -30.45 41.78 -12.19
N GLY A 142 -29.94 43.02 -12.30
CA GLY A 142 -30.61 44.20 -11.77
C GLY A 142 -31.71 44.71 -12.70
N ASP A 143 -32.28 45.87 -12.36
CA ASP A 143 -33.19 46.64 -13.22
C ASP A 143 -32.53 46.91 -14.60
N ASP A 144 -33.29 46.76 -15.68
CA ASP A 144 -32.78 46.89 -17.05
C ASP A 144 -32.68 48.34 -17.54
N GLY A 145 -33.07 49.30 -16.69
CA GLY A 145 -33.10 50.72 -17.02
C GLY A 145 -34.27 51.08 -17.95
N GLY A 146 -35.31 50.25 -18.01
CA GLY A 146 -36.51 50.44 -18.81
C GLY A 146 -36.41 49.97 -20.27
N LEU A 147 -35.32 49.27 -20.62
CA LEU A 147 -35.05 48.78 -21.98
C LEU A 147 -34.37 47.40 -21.91
N PRO A 148 -34.62 46.49 -22.87
CA PRO A 148 -34.04 45.16 -22.86
C PRO A 148 -32.51 45.17 -22.70
N ALA A 149 -32.02 44.42 -21.72
CA ALA A 149 -30.59 44.31 -21.41
C ALA A 149 -29.94 43.10 -22.10
N THR A 150 -28.67 43.26 -22.49
CA THR A 150 -27.74 42.19 -22.85
C THR A 150 -26.66 42.11 -21.78
N TYR A 151 -26.33 40.91 -21.33
CA TYR A 151 -25.29 40.69 -20.33
C TYR A 151 -23.97 40.34 -21.01
N ASN A 152 -22.88 40.81 -20.43
CA ASN A 152 -21.53 40.65 -20.95
C ASN A 152 -20.65 40.12 -19.81
N ALA A 153 -19.76 39.19 -20.13
CA ALA A 153 -18.73 38.71 -19.22
C ALA A 153 -17.39 38.69 -19.95
N GLN A 154 -16.34 39.17 -19.28
CA GLN A 154 -14.98 39.18 -19.78
C GLN A 154 -14.07 38.49 -18.76
N CYS A 155 -13.27 37.53 -19.22
CA CYS A 155 -12.22 36.89 -18.43
C CYS A 155 -10.90 36.98 -19.20
N GLY A 156 -9.97 37.83 -18.72
CA GLY A 156 -8.76 38.16 -19.46
C GLY A 156 -9.08 38.77 -20.83
N THR A 157 -8.57 38.15 -21.91
CA THR A 157 -8.86 38.59 -23.29
C THR A 157 -10.11 37.97 -23.89
N GLN A 158 -10.72 36.98 -23.23
CA GLN A 158 -11.93 36.33 -23.72
C GLN A 158 -13.17 37.05 -23.23
N SER A 159 -14.16 37.19 -24.10
CA SER A 159 -15.44 37.83 -23.78
C SER A 159 -16.60 37.09 -24.42
N ILE A 160 -17.77 37.19 -23.79
CA ILE A 160 -19.03 36.63 -24.29
C ILE A 160 -20.17 37.56 -23.91
N SER A 161 -21.21 37.60 -24.75
CA SER A 161 -22.46 38.28 -24.46
C SER A 161 -23.63 37.32 -24.57
N GLY A 162 -24.67 37.52 -23.78
CA GLY A 162 -25.86 36.68 -23.77
C GLY A 162 -27.07 37.34 -23.12
N ALA A 163 -28.24 36.72 -23.29
CA ALA A 163 -29.51 37.25 -22.79
C ALA A 163 -29.86 36.80 -21.37
N ALA A 164 -29.09 35.88 -20.77
CA ALA A 164 -29.41 35.31 -19.46
C ALA A 164 -28.14 34.87 -18.70
N SER A 165 -28.32 34.61 -17.41
CA SER A 165 -27.30 34.04 -16.51
C SER A 165 -27.41 32.50 -16.44
N PRO A 166 -26.30 31.74 -16.34
CA PRO A 166 -24.91 32.20 -16.35
C PRO A 166 -24.35 32.42 -17.76
N LEU A 167 -23.30 33.23 -17.86
CA LEU A 167 -22.48 33.35 -19.07
C LEU A 167 -21.26 32.44 -18.98
N LEU A 168 -20.99 31.67 -20.03
CA LEU A 168 -19.85 30.75 -20.09
C LEU A 168 -18.74 31.34 -20.96
N VAL A 169 -17.64 31.76 -20.34
CA VAL A 169 -16.45 32.27 -21.04
C VAL A 169 -15.53 31.08 -21.33
N THR A 170 -15.39 30.70 -22.60
CA THR A 170 -14.58 29.55 -23.05
C THR A 170 -13.26 29.97 -23.70
N GLY A 171 -12.38 29.02 -23.99
CA GLY A 171 -11.11 29.28 -24.69
C GLY A 171 -10.02 29.86 -23.77
N LEU A 172 -10.14 29.58 -22.47
CA LEU A 172 -9.13 29.91 -21.47
C LEU A 172 -8.13 28.76 -21.34
N VAL A 173 -6.94 29.05 -20.81
CA VAL A 173 -5.89 28.04 -20.59
C VAL A 173 -5.93 27.60 -19.13
N ASN A 174 -5.98 26.28 -18.88
CA ASN A 174 -5.94 25.75 -17.52
C ASN A 174 -4.60 26.09 -16.84
N GLY A 175 -4.67 26.44 -15.55
CA GLY A 175 -3.49 26.84 -14.76
C GLY A 175 -3.06 28.29 -14.93
N VAL A 176 -3.66 29.02 -15.88
CA VAL A 176 -3.43 30.46 -16.05
C VAL A 176 -4.52 31.23 -15.32
N SER A 177 -4.13 31.96 -14.27
CA SER A 177 -5.06 32.84 -13.54
C SER A 177 -5.53 33.99 -14.44
N VAL A 178 -6.84 34.19 -14.52
CA VAL A 178 -7.47 35.28 -15.26
C VAL A 178 -8.39 36.08 -14.34
N THR A 179 -8.51 37.37 -14.61
CA THR A 179 -9.47 38.24 -13.92
C THR A 179 -10.77 38.29 -14.72
N CYS A 180 -11.89 38.05 -14.05
CA CYS A 180 -13.23 38.05 -14.63
C CYS A 180 -14.08 39.21 -14.11
N GLU A 181 -14.80 39.87 -15.01
CA GLU A 181 -15.82 40.89 -14.70
C GLU A 181 -17.07 40.69 -15.58
N ALA A 182 -18.20 41.24 -15.14
CA ALA A 182 -19.46 41.20 -15.87
C ALA A 182 -20.21 42.54 -15.77
N TRP A 183 -21.05 42.83 -16.77
CA TRP A 183 -21.91 44.01 -16.80
C TRP A 183 -23.09 43.81 -17.75
N ALA A 184 -24.11 44.64 -17.61
CA ALA A 184 -25.25 44.68 -18.53
C ALA A 184 -25.18 45.92 -19.44
N THR A 185 -25.66 45.80 -20.67
CA THR A 185 -25.78 46.87 -21.66
C THR A 185 -27.20 46.94 -22.21
N ASN A 186 -27.69 48.15 -22.49
CA ASN A 186 -28.87 48.36 -23.31
C ASN A 186 -28.59 49.47 -24.36
N SER A 187 -29.59 49.91 -25.10
CA SER A 187 -29.39 50.94 -26.14
C SER A 187 -29.07 52.33 -25.60
N VAL A 188 -29.23 52.59 -24.29
CA VAL A 188 -28.80 53.85 -23.65
C VAL A 188 -27.31 53.77 -23.28
N GLY A 189 -26.82 52.62 -22.83
CA GLY A 189 -25.40 52.42 -22.54
C GLY A 189 -25.11 51.21 -21.66
N ALA A 190 -23.86 51.14 -21.18
CA ALA A 190 -23.41 50.12 -20.23
C ALA A 190 -23.75 50.52 -18.78
N GLY A 191 -24.22 49.54 -18.02
CA GLY A 191 -24.31 49.63 -16.56
C GLY A 191 -22.94 49.47 -15.89
N PRO A 192 -22.87 49.55 -14.55
CA PRO A 192 -21.63 49.36 -13.81
C PRO A 192 -21.03 47.96 -14.01
N HIS A 193 -19.70 47.89 -14.12
CA HIS A 193 -18.95 46.63 -14.09
C HIS A 193 -18.90 46.08 -12.67
N THR A 194 -18.92 44.75 -12.54
CA THR A 194 -18.68 44.08 -11.26
C THR A 194 -17.23 44.25 -10.83
N ALA A 195 -16.95 44.01 -9.54
CA ALA A 195 -15.56 43.87 -9.10
C ALA A 195 -14.89 42.69 -9.83
N ALA A 196 -13.63 42.87 -10.23
CA ALA A 196 -12.86 41.83 -10.89
C ALA A 196 -12.54 40.68 -9.91
N ALA A 197 -12.85 39.45 -10.31
CA ALA A 197 -12.53 38.24 -9.55
C ALA A 197 -11.44 37.43 -10.25
N ALA A 198 -10.38 37.06 -9.54
CA ALA A 198 -9.35 36.17 -10.08
C ALA A 198 -9.83 34.71 -10.03
N VAL A 199 -9.76 34.02 -11.16
CA VAL A 199 -10.15 32.62 -11.31
C VAL A 199 -9.09 31.90 -12.13
N THR A 200 -8.70 30.70 -11.70
CA THR A 200 -7.78 29.83 -12.45
C THR A 200 -8.58 28.63 -12.96
N PRO A 201 -8.87 28.56 -14.27
CA PRO A 201 -9.43 27.37 -14.90
C PRO A 201 -8.57 26.14 -14.63
N ALA A 202 -9.21 25.01 -14.45
CA ALA A 202 -8.51 23.74 -14.24
C ALA A 202 -9.39 22.55 -14.64
N THR A 203 -8.73 21.43 -14.85
CA THR A 203 -9.30 20.11 -15.08
C THR A 203 -8.52 19.08 -14.25
N VAL A 204 -8.98 17.83 -14.23
CA VAL A 204 -8.22 16.72 -13.63
C VAL A 204 -6.88 16.53 -14.36
N PRO A 205 -5.85 15.93 -13.75
CA PRO A 205 -4.58 15.68 -14.42
C PRO A 205 -4.74 14.70 -15.59
N ASP A 206 -3.71 14.58 -16.42
CA ASP A 206 -3.61 13.45 -17.35
C ASP A 206 -3.39 12.13 -16.57
N ALA A 207 -3.57 11.00 -17.26
CA ALA A 207 -3.24 9.71 -16.68
C ALA A 207 -1.70 9.59 -16.45
N PRO A 208 -1.24 9.09 -15.29
CA PRO A 208 0.14 8.65 -15.11
C PRO A 208 0.51 7.52 -16.08
N VAL A 209 1.82 7.29 -16.27
CA VAL A 209 2.33 6.16 -17.06
C VAL A 209 3.15 5.23 -16.19
N ILE A 210 2.72 3.97 -16.05
CA ILE A 210 3.47 2.94 -15.33
C ILE A 210 4.77 2.64 -16.09
N THR A 211 5.90 2.68 -15.39
CA THR A 211 7.23 2.38 -15.93
C THR A 211 7.81 1.07 -15.40
N GLY A 212 7.24 0.52 -14.33
CA GLY A 212 7.67 -0.76 -13.78
C GLY A 212 6.74 -1.25 -12.68
N VAL A 213 6.63 -2.57 -12.55
CA VAL A 213 5.95 -3.22 -11.44
C VAL A 213 6.83 -4.36 -10.95
N VAL A 214 7.18 -4.34 -9.67
CA VAL A 214 8.07 -5.32 -9.05
C VAL A 214 7.31 -6.08 -7.98
N ARG A 215 7.34 -7.41 -8.06
CA ARG A 215 6.73 -8.29 -7.05
C ARG A 215 7.44 -8.18 -5.70
N GLY A 216 6.69 -8.33 -4.62
CA GLY A 216 7.18 -8.53 -3.25
C GLY A 216 6.35 -9.58 -2.51
N ASN A 217 6.63 -9.76 -1.22
CA ASN A 217 5.83 -10.62 -0.35
C ASN A 217 4.51 -9.94 0.00
N GLN A 218 3.39 -10.50 -0.45
CA GLN A 218 2.03 -9.96 -0.23
C GLN A 218 1.84 -8.53 -0.72
N GLN A 219 2.67 -8.09 -1.67
CA GLN A 219 2.65 -6.74 -2.21
C GLN A 219 3.24 -6.68 -3.62
N VAL A 220 2.98 -5.58 -4.31
CA VAL A 220 3.69 -5.18 -5.54
C VAL A 220 4.08 -3.72 -5.44
N THR A 221 5.28 -3.37 -5.89
CA THR A 221 5.73 -1.98 -5.96
C THR A 221 5.51 -1.46 -7.36
N VAL A 222 4.67 -0.42 -7.50
CA VAL A 222 4.36 0.22 -8.78
C VAL A 222 5.20 1.49 -8.91
N THR A 223 6.02 1.57 -9.95
CA THR A 223 6.77 2.76 -10.35
C THR A 223 6.16 3.37 -11.60
N PHE A 224 6.03 4.69 -11.63
CA PHE A 224 5.37 5.42 -12.71
C PHE A 224 5.95 6.82 -12.89
N THR A 225 5.60 7.47 -13.99
CA THR A 225 5.91 8.89 -14.24
C THR A 225 4.70 9.76 -13.91
N ALA A 226 4.98 11.01 -13.52
CA ALA A 226 3.94 12.01 -13.30
C ALA A 226 3.16 12.28 -14.60
N PRO A 227 1.89 12.70 -14.51
CA PRO A 227 1.11 13.17 -15.65
C PRO A 227 1.84 14.23 -16.47
N ALA A 228 1.69 14.18 -17.80
CA ALA A 228 2.27 15.19 -18.70
C ALA A 228 1.70 16.60 -18.41
N SER A 229 0.40 16.67 -18.10
CA SER A 229 -0.26 17.86 -17.56
C SER A 229 -0.88 17.57 -16.20
N ASN A 230 -0.75 18.52 -15.26
CA ASN A 230 -1.45 18.51 -13.98
C ASN A 230 -2.89 19.05 -14.08
N GLY A 231 -3.35 19.41 -15.28
CA GLY A 231 -4.67 19.97 -15.51
C GLY A 231 -4.84 21.40 -15.00
N GLY A 232 -3.76 22.10 -14.61
CA GLY A 232 -3.82 23.47 -14.11
C GLY A 232 -4.03 23.63 -12.59
N ASP A 233 -4.00 22.52 -11.85
CA ASP A 233 -4.10 22.49 -10.38
C ASP A 233 -3.03 21.51 -9.85
N PRO A 234 -2.25 21.83 -8.80
CA PRO A 234 -1.19 20.95 -8.32
C PRO A 234 -1.66 19.52 -8.00
N VAL A 235 -0.87 18.53 -8.43
CA VAL A 235 -1.11 17.12 -8.08
C VAL A 235 -0.87 16.94 -6.58
N GLN A 236 -1.88 16.44 -5.88
CA GLN A 236 -1.88 16.18 -4.44
C GLN A 236 -1.34 14.77 -4.11
N GLY A 237 -1.45 13.83 -5.05
CA GLY A 237 -0.91 12.48 -4.91
C GLY A 237 -1.42 11.52 -5.98
N TYR A 238 -1.14 10.24 -5.77
CA TYR A 238 -1.40 9.16 -6.71
C TYR A 238 -2.13 8.01 -6.04
N LEU A 239 -2.97 7.32 -6.81
CA LEU A 239 -3.76 6.17 -6.39
C LEU A 239 -3.43 4.96 -7.28
N PRO A 240 -2.34 4.21 -6.99
CA PRO A 240 -2.13 2.91 -7.60
C PRO A 240 -3.14 1.88 -7.06
N THR A 241 -3.75 1.14 -7.96
CA THR A 241 -4.69 0.04 -7.70
C THR A 241 -4.16 -1.23 -8.34
N CYS A 242 -4.00 -2.30 -7.56
CA CYS A 242 -3.58 -3.63 -8.04
C CYS A 242 -4.55 -4.70 -7.52
N GLY A 243 -5.21 -5.41 -8.43
CA GLY A 243 -6.38 -6.22 -8.06
C GLY A 243 -7.44 -5.35 -7.38
N ASP A 244 -7.91 -5.75 -6.20
CA ASP A 244 -8.88 -4.98 -5.40
C ASP A 244 -8.23 -4.00 -4.41
N GLN A 245 -6.91 -3.95 -4.34
CA GLN A 245 -6.18 -3.11 -3.37
C GLN A 245 -5.82 -1.77 -3.98
N THR A 246 -6.07 -0.68 -3.25
CA THR A 246 -5.70 0.69 -3.65
C THR A 246 -5.02 1.39 -2.48
N VAL A 247 -3.94 2.13 -2.77
CA VAL A 247 -3.23 2.96 -1.79
C VAL A 247 -3.14 4.40 -2.29
N PHE A 248 -2.97 5.36 -1.39
CA PHE A 248 -2.72 6.77 -1.75
C PHE A 248 -1.33 7.19 -1.26
N GLY A 249 -0.57 7.90 -2.11
CA GLY A 249 0.73 8.42 -1.72
C GLY A 249 1.26 9.51 -2.65
N GLY A 250 2.22 10.30 -2.16
CA GLY A 250 2.84 11.39 -2.92
C GLY A 250 4.06 10.99 -3.77
N ASN A 251 4.58 9.77 -3.57
CA ASN A 251 5.77 9.28 -4.27
C ASN A 251 5.39 8.69 -5.64
N LEU A 252 6.36 8.69 -6.57
CA LEU A 252 6.25 8.04 -7.89
C LEU A 252 6.60 6.53 -7.88
N SER A 253 6.84 6.00 -6.68
CA SER A 253 7.08 4.58 -6.40
C SER A 253 6.30 4.24 -5.14
N LEU A 254 5.30 3.37 -5.27
CA LEU A 254 4.36 3.06 -4.19
C LEU A 254 4.14 1.55 -4.08
N PRO A 255 4.31 0.96 -2.88
CA PRO A 255 3.94 -0.42 -2.62
C PRO A 255 2.43 -0.54 -2.40
N VAL A 256 1.79 -1.46 -3.13
CA VAL A 256 0.41 -1.89 -2.93
C VAL A 256 0.44 -3.24 -2.22
N GLY A 257 0.12 -3.24 -0.92
CA GLY A 257 0.13 -4.42 -0.04
C GLY A 257 -1.22 -5.14 0.04
N ASN A 258 -1.33 -6.06 1.01
CA ASN A 258 -2.52 -6.90 1.25
C ASN A 258 -2.94 -7.76 0.05
N LEU A 259 -1.95 -8.19 -0.73
CA LEU A 259 -2.15 -9.10 -1.86
C LEU A 259 -1.83 -10.54 -1.44
N ALA A 260 -2.48 -11.53 -2.06
CA ALA A 260 -2.13 -12.93 -1.86
C ALA A 260 -0.91 -13.29 -2.71
N ASN A 261 0.06 -14.01 -2.12
CA ASN A 261 1.14 -14.62 -2.90
C ASN A 261 0.57 -15.69 -3.84
N GLY A 262 1.14 -15.79 -5.05
CA GLY A 262 0.73 -16.79 -6.05
C GLY A 262 -0.48 -16.41 -6.91
N VAL A 263 -1.13 -15.28 -6.63
CA VAL A 263 -2.25 -14.75 -7.43
C VAL A 263 -1.76 -13.60 -8.30
N ALA A 264 -1.84 -13.76 -9.62
CA ALA A 264 -1.45 -12.71 -10.56
C ALA A 264 -2.41 -11.51 -10.45
N VAL A 265 -1.85 -10.29 -10.43
CA VAL A 265 -2.61 -9.03 -10.43
C VAL A 265 -2.10 -8.10 -11.51
N THR A 266 -3.00 -7.25 -12.02
CA THR A 266 -2.67 -6.12 -12.89
C THR A 266 -2.84 -4.82 -12.12
N CYS A 267 -1.99 -3.83 -12.40
CA CYS A 267 -1.99 -2.54 -11.72
C CYS A 267 -2.41 -1.40 -12.64
N THR A 268 -3.10 -0.40 -12.11
CA THR A 268 -3.35 0.90 -12.75
C THR A 268 -3.00 2.03 -11.77
N VAL A 269 -2.76 3.24 -12.26
CA VAL A 269 -2.51 4.41 -11.39
C VAL A 269 -3.36 5.59 -11.84
N ARG A 270 -3.94 6.32 -10.89
CA ARG A 270 -4.57 7.64 -11.11
C ARG A 270 -3.79 8.73 -10.40
N ALA A 271 -3.83 9.95 -10.91
CA ALA A 271 -3.36 11.14 -10.22
C ALA A 271 -4.56 11.94 -9.69
N LEU A 272 -4.39 12.59 -8.54
CA LEU A 272 -5.41 13.40 -7.89
C LEU A 272 -4.93 14.85 -7.80
N ASN A 273 -5.75 15.81 -8.24
CA ASN A 273 -5.58 17.23 -7.95
C ASN A 273 -6.85 17.81 -7.30
N GLY A 274 -6.91 19.14 -7.13
CA GLY A 274 -8.06 19.83 -6.54
C GLY A 274 -9.37 19.76 -7.35
N VAL A 275 -9.34 19.28 -8.59
CA VAL A 275 -10.54 19.02 -9.42
C VAL A 275 -11.03 17.58 -9.23
N GLY A 276 -10.11 16.61 -9.11
CA GLY A 276 -10.44 15.21 -8.91
C GLY A 276 -9.41 14.24 -9.47
N ASN A 277 -9.82 12.99 -9.63
CA ASN A 277 -8.98 11.92 -10.16
C ASN A 277 -8.88 11.98 -11.69
N SER A 278 -7.68 11.75 -12.21
CA SER A 278 -7.47 11.51 -13.63
C SER A 278 -8.07 10.18 -14.09
N ALA A 279 -8.07 9.97 -15.41
CA ALA A 279 -8.23 8.65 -15.98
C ALA A 279 -7.13 7.71 -15.45
N ALA A 280 -7.45 6.41 -15.35
CA ALA A 280 -6.44 5.42 -15.00
C ALA A 280 -5.39 5.32 -16.11
N SER A 281 -4.14 5.03 -15.72
CA SER A 281 -3.11 4.59 -16.65
C SER A 281 -3.58 3.36 -17.44
N ALA A 282 -2.87 3.04 -18.52
CA ALA A 282 -2.92 1.69 -19.07
C ALA A 282 -2.61 0.66 -17.96
N PRO A 283 -3.26 -0.52 -17.97
CA PRO A 283 -2.94 -1.57 -17.01
C PRO A 283 -1.50 -2.06 -17.22
N SER A 284 -0.82 -2.42 -16.13
CA SER A 284 0.46 -3.10 -16.21
C SER A 284 0.30 -4.51 -16.80
N GLU A 285 1.42 -5.09 -17.23
CA GLU A 285 1.49 -6.54 -17.39
C GLU A 285 1.18 -7.24 -16.05
N PRO A 286 0.61 -8.46 -16.07
CA PRO A 286 0.34 -9.22 -14.86
C PRO A 286 1.62 -9.49 -14.05
N VAL A 287 1.55 -9.29 -12.75
CA VAL A 287 2.62 -9.59 -11.80
C VAL A 287 2.08 -10.49 -10.69
N THR A 288 2.85 -11.49 -10.29
CA THR A 288 2.47 -12.40 -9.21
C THR A 288 3.32 -12.10 -7.97
N PRO A 289 2.72 -11.60 -6.88
CA PRO A 289 3.40 -11.49 -5.59
C PRO A 289 3.94 -12.86 -5.15
N ALA A 290 5.14 -12.88 -4.60
CA ALA A 290 5.77 -14.10 -4.14
C ALA A 290 6.85 -13.81 -3.10
N THR A 291 7.09 -14.78 -2.23
CA THR A 291 8.19 -14.86 -1.28
C THR A 291 8.92 -16.19 -1.42
N VAL A 292 10.01 -16.38 -0.67
CA VAL A 292 10.72 -17.67 -0.60
C VAL A 292 9.79 -18.77 -0.07
N PRO A 293 10.02 -20.06 -0.41
CA PRO A 293 9.20 -21.15 0.10
C PRO A 293 9.30 -21.28 1.63
N GLY A 294 8.32 -21.96 2.23
CA GLY A 294 8.47 -22.47 3.59
C GLY A 294 9.55 -23.57 3.71
N ALA A 295 9.79 -24.05 4.92
CA ALA A 295 10.68 -25.19 5.13
C ALA A 295 10.04 -26.48 4.59
N PRO A 296 10.81 -27.38 3.94
CA PRO A 296 10.36 -28.74 3.68
C PRO A 296 10.13 -29.52 4.98
N SER A 297 9.48 -30.66 4.91
CA SER A 297 9.38 -31.59 6.04
C SER A 297 10.32 -32.77 5.82
N LEU A 298 11.37 -32.88 6.62
CA LEU A 298 12.29 -34.02 6.59
C LEU A 298 11.62 -35.22 7.29
N THR A 299 11.25 -36.24 6.52
CA THR A 299 10.48 -37.40 7.01
C THR A 299 11.36 -38.56 7.46
N GLY A 300 12.63 -38.58 7.06
CA GLY A 300 13.60 -39.57 7.53
C GLY A 300 14.97 -39.41 6.90
N VAL A 301 15.99 -39.92 7.57
CA VAL A 301 17.36 -39.99 7.06
C VAL A 301 17.83 -41.44 7.19
N VAL A 302 18.11 -42.07 6.05
CA VAL A 302 18.59 -43.45 5.98
C VAL A 302 20.11 -43.42 5.89
N SER A 303 20.79 -44.11 6.80
CA SER A 303 22.25 -44.26 6.77
C SER A 303 22.69 -45.16 5.61
N GLY A 304 23.85 -44.85 5.03
CA GLY A 304 24.55 -45.72 4.10
C GLY A 304 26.05 -45.71 4.36
N ASP A 305 26.79 -46.45 3.53
CA ASP A 305 28.25 -46.41 3.55
C ASP A 305 28.73 -45.04 3.04
N SER A 306 29.42 -44.28 3.88
CA SER A 306 29.91 -42.94 3.60
C SER A 306 28.86 -41.98 3.03
N SER A 307 27.58 -42.19 3.37
CA SER A 307 26.45 -41.45 2.80
C SER A 307 25.21 -41.45 3.68
N ALA A 308 24.29 -40.52 3.40
CA ALA A 308 22.97 -40.45 4.01
C ALA A 308 21.92 -40.07 2.96
N GLN A 309 20.79 -40.77 2.94
CA GLN A 309 19.66 -40.47 2.07
C GLN A 309 18.55 -39.76 2.85
N LEU A 310 18.25 -38.52 2.46
CA LEU A 310 17.23 -37.68 3.07
C LEU A 310 15.90 -37.83 2.32
N ASN A 311 14.90 -38.36 3.00
CA ASN A 311 13.51 -38.41 2.55
C ASN A 311 12.74 -37.22 3.13
N PHE A 312 11.97 -36.52 2.31
CA PHE A 312 11.26 -35.30 2.68
C PHE A 312 10.04 -35.03 1.81
N THR A 313 9.10 -34.23 2.31
CA THR A 313 8.00 -33.66 1.51
C THR A 313 8.25 -32.20 1.21
N ALA A 314 7.66 -31.71 0.12
CA ALA A 314 7.69 -30.30 -0.23
C ALA A 314 7.10 -29.41 0.90
N PRO A 315 7.50 -28.12 0.98
CA PRO A 315 6.88 -27.17 1.88
C PRO A 315 5.36 -27.08 1.64
N ALA A 316 4.59 -26.92 2.72
CA ALA A 316 3.13 -26.71 2.61
C ALA A 316 2.79 -25.38 1.92
N ASP A 317 3.64 -24.36 2.09
CA ASP A 317 3.57 -23.08 1.40
C ASP A 317 4.81 -22.92 0.50
N ASN A 318 4.59 -22.75 -0.80
CA ASN A 318 5.65 -22.51 -1.78
C ASN A 318 6.03 -21.03 -1.93
N GLY A 319 5.41 -20.15 -1.13
CA GLY A 319 5.61 -18.71 -1.16
C GLY A 319 4.97 -18.04 -2.38
N GLY A 320 4.09 -18.71 -3.12
CA GLY A 320 3.44 -18.20 -4.33
C GLY A 320 4.25 -18.36 -5.62
N ALA A 321 5.36 -19.08 -5.59
CA ALA A 321 6.12 -19.47 -6.78
C ALA A 321 6.50 -20.94 -6.72
N SER A 322 6.58 -21.60 -7.88
CA SER A 322 6.96 -23.02 -7.95
C SER A 322 8.35 -23.25 -7.35
N VAL A 323 8.47 -24.23 -6.46
CA VAL A 323 9.77 -24.70 -5.95
C VAL A 323 10.56 -25.30 -7.12
N SER A 324 11.77 -24.79 -7.34
CA SER A 324 12.65 -25.19 -8.45
C SER A 324 13.70 -26.22 -8.04
N SER A 325 14.10 -26.24 -6.77
CA SER A 325 15.13 -27.16 -6.28
C SER A 325 15.10 -27.30 -4.76
N TYR A 326 15.74 -28.36 -4.29
CA TYR A 326 16.05 -28.63 -2.89
C TYR A 326 17.56 -28.79 -2.72
N ARG A 327 18.06 -28.40 -1.56
CA ARG A 327 19.45 -28.62 -1.14
C ARG A 327 19.47 -29.31 0.22
N ALA A 328 20.15 -30.44 0.28
CA ALA A 328 20.43 -31.18 1.51
C ALA A 328 21.83 -30.82 2.01
N ASP A 329 21.98 -30.64 3.31
CA ASP A 329 23.26 -30.36 3.99
C ASP A 329 23.40 -31.25 5.21
N CYS A 330 24.58 -31.84 5.42
CA CYS A 330 24.92 -32.61 6.62
C CYS A 330 26.18 -32.03 7.28
N THR A 331 26.09 -31.76 8.59
CA THR A 331 27.19 -31.23 9.41
C THR A 331 27.56 -32.22 10.51
N PRO A 332 28.82 -32.32 10.98
CA PRO A 332 29.96 -31.42 10.73
C PRO A 332 30.51 -31.50 9.29
N GLY A 333 31.30 -30.51 8.87
CA GLY A 333 31.84 -30.43 7.51
C GLY A 333 30.91 -29.73 6.51
N THR A 334 31.23 -29.84 5.22
CA THR A 334 30.50 -29.18 4.11
C THR A 334 29.99 -30.21 3.10
N HIS A 335 29.19 -31.16 3.60
CA HIS A 335 28.59 -32.20 2.76
C HIS A 335 27.22 -31.76 2.31
N ASN A 336 27.01 -31.68 0.99
CA ASN A 336 25.73 -31.26 0.46
C ASN A 336 25.38 -31.97 -0.85
N SER A 337 24.09 -31.94 -1.18
CA SER A 337 23.53 -32.48 -2.41
C SER A 337 22.34 -31.62 -2.82
N SER A 338 22.05 -31.54 -4.12
CA SER A 338 20.92 -30.76 -4.63
C SER A 338 20.17 -31.53 -5.71
N GLY A 339 18.87 -31.30 -5.80
CA GLY A 339 18.01 -31.94 -6.79
C GLY A 339 16.61 -31.35 -6.82
N ALA A 340 15.79 -31.78 -7.78
CA ALA A 340 14.44 -31.23 -7.98
C ALA A 340 13.37 -31.89 -7.08
N ALA A 341 13.66 -33.03 -6.48
CA ALA A 341 12.68 -33.81 -5.71
C ALA A 341 13.35 -34.65 -4.62
N SER A 342 12.53 -35.26 -3.76
CA SER A 342 12.94 -36.24 -2.77
C SER A 342 13.02 -37.65 -3.36
N PRO A 343 13.96 -38.52 -2.93
CA PRO A 343 15.00 -38.27 -1.93
C PRO A 343 16.26 -37.58 -2.49
N LEU A 344 17.08 -37.01 -1.58
CA LEU A 344 18.43 -36.54 -1.89
C LEU A 344 19.47 -37.36 -1.12
N THR A 345 20.52 -37.80 -1.80
CA THR A 345 21.65 -38.52 -1.17
C THR A 345 22.84 -37.57 -1.00
N VAL A 346 23.30 -37.42 0.24
CA VAL A 346 24.55 -36.73 0.59
C VAL A 346 25.65 -37.77 0.74
N ALA A 347 26.73 -37.64 -0.02
CA ALA A 347 27.86 -38.56 -0.03
C ALA A 347 29.12 -37.94 0.61
N GLY A 348 30.15 -38.77 0.78
CA GLY A 348 31.44 -38.36 1.34
C GLY A 348 31.41 -38.13 2.84
N LEU A 349 30.45 -38.73 3.54
CA LEU A 349 30.38 -38.72 5.00
C LEU A 349 31.38 -39.73 5.57
N SER A 350 31.84 -39.52 6.80
CA SER A 350 32.69 -40.49 7.51
C SER A 350 31.82 -41.48 8.28
N ASN A 351 32.08 -42.78 8.11
CA ASN A 351 31.38 -43.79 8.89
C ASN A 351 31.74 -43.70 10.38
N GLY A 352 30.74 -43.88 11.25
CA GLY A 352 30.87 -43.82 12.70
C GLY A 352 30.80 -42.42 13.31
N GLU A 353 30.77 -41.37 12.47
CA GLU A 353 30.59 -39.99 12.90
C GLU A 353 29.11 -39.60 12.89
N THR A 354 28.66 -38.80 13.86
CA THR A 354 27.27 -38.32 13.90
C THR A 354 27.12 -37.06 13.07
N TYR A 355 26.22 -37.09 12.09
CA TYR A 355 25.85 -35.93 11.30
C TYR A 355 24.44 -35.44 11.66
N THR A 356 24.22 -34.13 11.60
CA THR A 356 22.88 -33.54 11.57
C THR A 356 22.60 -33.05 10.16
N CYS A 357 21.55 -33.59 9.55
CA CYS A 357 21.18 -33.31 8.17
C CYS A 357 19.90 -32.47 8.08
N ILE A 358 19.91 -31.46 7.21
CA ILE A 358 18.78 -30.55 6.93
C ILE A 358 18.48 -30.52 5.43
N VAL A 359 17.30 -30.03 5.06
CA VAL A 359 16.93 -29.75 3.66
C VAL A 359 16.30 -28.35 3.55
N VAL A 360 16.63 -27.62 2.49
CA VAL A 360 16.10 -26.30 2.16
C VAL A 360 15.43 -26.36 0.79
N ALA A 361 14.30 -25.67 0.61
CA ALA A 361 13.65 -25.47 -0.69
C ALA A 361 13.97 -24.10 -1.29
N THR A 362 14.05 -24.03 -2.62
CA THR A 362 14.32 -22.80 -3.37
C THR A 362 13.25 -22.60 -4.45
N ASN A 363 12.75 -21.37 -4.62
CA ASN A 363 11.94 -20.96 -5.76
C ASN A 363 12.59 -19.76 -6.48
N ALA A 364 11.89 -19.17 -7.45
CA ALA A 364 12.37 -18.00 -8.21
C ALA A 364 12.62 -16.73 -7.35
N VAL A 365 12.18 -16.69 -6.09
CA VAL A 365 12.50 -15.61 -5.13
C VAL A 365 13.81 -15.90 -4.41
N GLY A 366 14.07 -17.16 -4.06
CA GLY A 366 15.26 -17.58 -3.36
C GLY A 366 15.01 -18.81 -2.48
N SER A 367 15.96 -19.08 -1.59
CA SER A 367 15.91 -20.21 -0.66
C SER A 367 15.14 -19.85 0.61
N GLY A 368 14.26 -20.75 1.02
CA GLY A 368 13.50 -20.66 2.27
C GLY A 368 14.31 -21.05 3.51
N PRO A 369 13.64 -21.16 4.66
CA PRO A 369 14.25 -21.72 5.86
C PRO A 369 14.52 -23.23 5.70
N ALA A 370 15.48 -23.73 6.48
CA ALA A 370 15.77 -25.15 6.56
C ALA A 370 14.68 -25.92 7.32
N ALA A 371 14.47 -27.18 6.93
CA ALA A 371 13.74 -28.15 7.73
C ALA A 371 14.41 -28.37 9.09
N ALA A 372 13.64 -28.85 10.06
CA ALA A 372 14.20 -29.38 11.31
C ALA A 372 15.19 -30.50 10.98
N GLY A 373 16.38 -30.44 11.56
CA GLY A 373 17.44 -31.40 11.29
C GLY A 373 17.18 -32.77 11.92
N LEU A 374 17.61 -33.82 11.24
CA LEU A 374 17.64 -35.18 11.77
C LEU A 374 19.07 -35.70 11.82
N SER A 375 19.40 -36.42 12.89
CA SER A 375 20.73 -37.00 13.06
C SER A 375 20.86 -38.36 12.40
N VAL A 376 22.03 -38.65 11.86
CA VAL A 376 22.37 -39.94 11.24
C VAL A 376 23.84 -40.29 11.53
N VAL A 377 24.11 -41.57 11.73
CA VAL A 377 25.48 -42.11 11.80
C VAL A 377 25.67 -43.02 10.59
N PRO A 378 26.42 -42.59 9.55
CA PRO A 378 26.77 -43.45 8.43
C PRO A 378 27.52 -44.68 8.94
N ARG A 379 27.15 -45.85 8.42
CA ARG A 379 27.77 -47.13 8.80
C ARG A 379 27.92 -47.99 7.57
N LEU A 380 29.05 -48.67 7.49
CA LEU A 380 29.23 -49.79 6.60
C LEU A 380 28.45 -50.99 7.15
N VAL A 381 27.61 -51.62 6.34
CA VAL A 381 27.00 -52.90 6.69
C VAL A 381 27.98 -54.04 6.45
N ALA A 382 28.19 -54.89 7.46
CA ALA A 382 28.98 -56.10 7.39
C ALA A 382 28.21 -57.30 7.99
N ASP A 383 28.77 -58.49 7.86
CA ASP A 383 28.28 -59.73 8.47
C ASP A 383 29.48 -60.34 9.20
N LEU A 384 29.59 -60.07 10.48
CA LEU A 384 30.60 -60.59 11.37
C LEU A 384 30.03 -61.81 12.09
N GLY A 385 30.89 -62.69 12.58
CA GLY A 385 30.44 -63.76 13.45
C GLY A 385 31.58 -64.41 14.19
N VAL A 386 31.25 -65.11 15.27
CA VAL A 386 32.21 -65.84 16.09
C VAL A 386 31.71 -67.25 16.43
N SER A 387 32.63 -68.21 16.50
CA SER A 387 32.42 -69.54 17.05
C SER A 387 33.49 -69.88 18.09
N ILE A 388 33.16 -70.76 19.03
CA ILE A 388 34.07 -71.31 20.02
C ILE A 388 33.79 -72.80 20.18
N ASP A 389 34.86 -73.61 20.24
CA ASP A 389 34.78 -75.06 20.46
C ASP A 389 36.11 -75.57 21.05
N ASN A 390 36.07 -76.40 22.10
CA ASN A 390 37.24 -77.15 22.57
C ASN A 390 37.27 -78.60 22.06
N GLY A 391 36.23 -79.04 21.33
CA GLY A 391 36.08 -80.38 20.78
C GLY A 391 35.89 -81.46 21.84
N GLN A 392 35.58 -81.09 23.08
CA GLN A 392 35.38 -81.96 24.22
C GLN A 392 33.93 -81.81 24.74
N HIS A 393 33.45 -82.82 25.46
CA HIS A 393 32.22 -82.72 26.26
C HIS A 393 32.51 -82.99 27.75
N PHE A 394 33.77 -83.30 28.06
CA PHE A 394 34.27 -83.56 29.39
C PHE A 394 35.74 -83.12 29.47
N ILE A 395 36.13 -82.45 30.57
CA ILE A 395 37.50 -82.03 30.81
C ILE A 395 37.97 -82.59 32.16
N ALA A 396 39.12 -83.26 32.17
CA ALA A 396 39.66 -83.77 33.42
C ALA A 396 40.24 -82.63 34.29
N GLY A 397 39.87 -82.58 35.58
CA GLY A 397 40.37 -81.56 36.51
C GLY A 397 41.91 -81.57 36.59
N GLY A 398 42.55 -80.40 36.51
CA GLY A 398 44.00 -80.25 36.45
C GLY A 398 44.62 -80.49 35.07
N SER A 399 43.81 -80.80 34.05
CA SER A 399 44.28 -80.94 32.66
C SER A 399 44.27 -79.61 31.93
N GLN A 400 45.08 -79.55 30.87
CA GLN A 400 45.06 -78.45 29.92
C GLN A 400 43.87 -78.65 28.96
N THR A 401 43.13 -77.58 28.70
CA THR A 401 42.12 -77.50 27.63
C THR A 401 42.50 -76.39 26.66
N SER A 402 42.07 -76.53 25.40
CA SER A 402 42.28 -75.52 24.37
C SER A 402 40.97 -75.27 23.63
N TYR A 403 40.53 -74.02 23.61
CA TYR A 403 39.39 -73.55 22.83
C TYR A 403 39.89 -72.95 21.51
N LEU A 404 39.33 -73.40 20.40
CA LEU A 404 39.46 -72.74 19.11
C LEU A 404 38.34 -71.71 18.97
N ILE A 405 38.72 -70.45 18.81
CA ILE A 405 37.80 -69.32 18.64
C ILE A 405 38.02 -68.74 17.25
N ASP A 406 37.03 -68.91 16.36
CA ASP A 406 37.10 -68.41 15.00
C ASP A 406 36.22 -67.18 14.85
N VAL A 407 36.82 -66.06 14.45
CA VAL A 407 36.11 -64.81 14.14
C VAL A 407 36.14 -64.61 12.64
N HIS A 408 34.99 -64.40 12.00
CA HIS A 408 34.90 -64.27 10.55
C HIS A 408 34.14 -63.00 10.13
N ASN A 409 34.45 -62.54 8.92
CA ASN A 409 33.76 -61.49 8.20
C ASN A 409 33.22 -62.07 6.88
N GLY A 410 31.92 -62.36 6.84
CA GLY A 410 31.20 -62.85 5.66
C GLY A 410 30.93 -61.76 4.60
N SER A 411 31.34 -60.51 4.84
CA SER A 411 31.10 -59.40 3.92
C SER A 411 32.21 -59.24 2.88
N SER A 412 31.88 -58.50 1.82
CA SER A 412 32.83 -58.17 0.72
C SER A 412 33.76 -56.99 1.04
N ARG A 413 33.69 -56.43 2.26
CA ARG A 413 34.50 -55.26 2.65
C ARG A 413 35.35 -55.58 3.87
N ALA A 414 36.54 -54.99 3.90
CA ALA A 414 37.44 -55.13 5.04
C ALA A 414 36.89 -54.36 6.24
N ILE A 415 36.98 -54.97 7.42
CA ILE A 415 36.52 -54.39 8.68
C ILE A 415 37.73 -54.27 9.61
N PHE A 416 37.96 -53.06 10.11
CA PHE A 416 39.11 -52.76 10.95
C PHE A 416 38.69 -52.52 12.40
N GLY A 417 39.40 -53.13 13.34
CA GLY A 417 39.17 -52.94 14.77
C GLY A 417 37.89 -53.60 15.31
N VAL A 418 37.57 -54.82 14.86
CA VAL A 418 36.57 -55.66 15.55
C VAL A 418 37.15 -56.05 16.91
N ARG A 419 36.43 -55.81 18.00
CA ARG A 419 36.87 -56.21 19.33
C ARG A 419 36.41 -57.62 19.62
N VAL A 420 37.34 -58.52 19.92
CA VAL A 420 37.09 -59.88 20.41
C VAL A 420 37.26 -59.86 21.92
N ASN A 421 36.21 -60.26 22.65
CA ASN A 421 36.17 -60.26 24.10
C ASN A 421 35.76 -61.64 24.62
N ASP A 422 36.68 -62.29 25.32
CA ASP A 422 36.53 -63.57 25.99
C ASP A 422 37.02 -63.42 27.43
N VAL A 423 36.17 -63.76 28.40
CA VAL A 423 36.49 -63.69 29.83
C VAL A 423 36.34 -65.10 30.41
N PRO A 424 37.42 -65.90 30.41
CA PRO A 424 37.39 -67.24 30.95
C PRO A 424 36.92 -67.23 32.40
N GLY A 425 36.06 -68.17 32.75
CA GLY A 425 35.56 -68.32 34.11
C GLY A 425 36.68 -68.65 35.11
N ALA A 426 36.41 -68.41 36.41
CA ALA A 426 37.38 -68.60 37.48
C ALA A 426 37.89 -70.05 37.65
N GLN A 427 37.24 -71.02 37.01
CA GLN A 427 37.68 -72.41 36.93
C GLN A 427 38.94 -72.61 36.10
N PHE A 428 39.36 -71.62 35.32
CA PHE A 428 40.54 -71.68 34.45
C PHE A 428 41.73 -70.91 35.07
N SER A 429 42.90 -71.54 35.11
CA SER A 429 44.20 -70.92 35.45
C SER A 429 45.16 -71.01 34.27
N ASP A 430 46.30 -70.31 34.36
CA ASP A 430 47.36 -70.31 33.34
C ASP A 430 46.86 -70.00 31.92
N VAL A 431 45.83 -69.15 31.84
CA VAL A 431 45.21 -68.81 30.56
C VAL A 431 46.21 -68.06 29.69
N SER A 432 46.41 -68.57 28.49
CA SER A 432 47.20 -67.93 27.44
C SER A 432 46.55 -68.19 26.08
N TRP A 433 46.80 -67.32 25.13
CA TRP A 433 46.27 -67.49 23.78
C TRP A 433 47.29 -67.08 22.73
N ILE A 434 47.19 -67.72 21.57
CA ILE A 434 47.85 -67.29 20.34
C ILE A 434 46.78 -66.97 19.30
N CYS A 435 47.05 -66.05 18.39
CA CYS A 435 46.18 -65.79 17.26
C CYS A 435 46.91 -65.99 15.94
N SER A 436 46.24 -66.64 15.00
CA SER A 436 46.65 -66.78 13.61
C SER A 436 45.65 -66.02 12.75
N ALA A 437 46.14 -65.17 11.86
CA ALA A 437 45.29 -64.57 10.86
C ALA A 437 45.14 -65.49 9.65
N ASP A 438 43.90 -65.74 9.24
CA ASP A 438 43.60 -66.46 8.01
C ASP A 438 43.32 -65.47 6.88
N SER A 439 43.71 -65.82 5.64
CA SER A 439 43.29 -65.15 4.40
C SER A 439 43.39 -63.60 4.39
N GLY A 440 44.40 -63.04 5.07
CA GLY A 440 44.71 -61.61 5.04
C GLY A 440 44.16 -60.77 6.20
N GLY A 441 43.60 -61.39 7.25
CA GLY A 441 43.31 -60.71 8.52
C GLY A 441 44.57 -60.28 9.29
N SER A 442 44.37 -59.60 10.41
CA SER A 442 45.43 -59.23 11.36
C SER A 442 44.91 -59.30 12.79
N CYS A 443 45.72 -59.87 13.69
CA CYS A 443 45.43 -59.96 15.11
C CYS A 443 46.74 -59.94 15.93
N PRO A 444 46.70 -59.66 17.24
CA PRO A 444 47.88 -59.74 18.09
C PRO A 444 48.41 -61.17 18.14
N ALA A 445 49.73 -61.36 18.07
CA ALA A 445 50.33 -62.70 17.94
C ALA A 445 50.04 -63.64 19.14
N SER A 446 50.01 -63.09 20.36
CA SER A 446 49.70 -63.83 21.59
C SER A 446 49.34 -62.92 22.75
N GLY A 447 48.79 -63.49 23.83
CA GLY A 447 48.52 -62.82 25.09
C GLY A 447 48.33 -63.80 26.25
N SER A 448 48.12 -63.24 27.44
CA SER A 448 47.82 -63.98 28.67
C SER A 448 46.52 -63.48 29.30
N GLY A 449 45.85 -64.33 30.07
CA GLY A 449 44.50 -64.08 30.57
C GLY A 449 43.44 -64.28 29.48
N GLY A 450 42.26 -63.67 29.67
CA GLY A 450 41.21 -63.63 28.64
C GLY A 450 41.62 -62.85 27.40
N ILE A 451 40.80 -62.92 26.36
CA ILE A 451 41.01 -62.17 25.11
C ILE A 451 40.30 -60.84 25.25
N ASP A 452 41.03 -59.74 25.11
CA ASP A 452 40.47 -58.41 24.85
C ASP A 452 41.31 -57.73 23.76
N ALA A 453 41.05 -58.12 22.52
CA ALA A 453 41.89 -57.81 21.38
C ALA A 453 41.11 -57.14 20.25
N LEU A 454 41.77 -56.22 19.53
CA LEU A 454 41.26 -55.69 18.28
C LEU A 454 41.84 -56.50 17.12
N VAL A 455 40.98 -56.88 16.17
CA VAL A 455 41.34 -57.61 14.97
C VAL A 455 40.86 -56.89 13.72
N ASP A 456 41.62 -57.03 12.65
CA ASP A 456 41.25 -56.54 11.32
C ASP A 456 40.91 -57.74 10.43
N LEU A 457 39.73 -57.72 9.81
CA LEU A 457 39.20 -58.80 9.01
C LEU A 457 39.13 -58.37 7.55
N ALA A 458 39.87 -59.05 6.68
CA ALA A 458 39.76 -58.87 5.24
C ALA A 458 38.37 -59.34 4.72
N PRO A 459 37.98 -59.01 3.48
CA PRO A 459 36.74 -59.50 2.89
C PRO A 459 36.68 -61.03 2.85
N ASN A 460 35.58 -61.64 3.31
CA ASN A 460 35.39 -63.10 3.35
C ASN A 460 36.54 -63.85 4.07
N ALA A 461 37.12 -63.24 5.11
CA ALA A 461 38.26 -63.78 5.85
C ALA A 461 37.97 -63.83 7.35
N GLY A 462 38.89 -64.43 8.10
CA GLY A 462 38.76 -64.58 9.55
C GLY A 462 40.10 -64.58 10.27
N VAL A 463 40.04 -64.63 11.59
CA VAL A 463 41.18 -64.86 12.46
C VAL A 463 40.80 -65.91 13.49
N SER A 464 41.78 -66.71 13.87
CA SER A 464 41.58 -67.88 14.71
C SER A 464 42.45 -67.75 15.96
N PHE A 465 41.81 -67.72 17.13
CA PHE A 465 42.49 -67.74 18.42
C PHE A 465 42.51 -69.17 18.98
N LEU A 466 43.68 -69.61 19.45
CA LEU A 466 43.81 -70.83 20.23
C LEU A 466 44.06 -70.43 21.69
N LEU A 467 43.00 -70.45 22.49
CA LEU A 467 43.05 -70.15 23.92
C LEU A 467 43.31 -71.43 24.71
N SER A 468 44.41 -71.47 25.44
CA SER A 468 44.81 -72.59 26.29
C SER A 468 44.71 -72.21 27.76
N ALA A 469 44.17 -73.11 28.57
CA ALA A 469 44.03 -72.92 30.01
C ALA A 469 44.16 -74.26 30.77
N THR A 470 44.51 -74.19 32.04
CA THR A 470 44.47 -75.32 32.96
C THR A 470 43.14 -75.28 33.72
N VAL A 471 42.38 -76.37 33.70
CA VAL A 471 41.14 -76.47 34.49
C VAL A 471 41.50 -76.74 35.95
N ALA A 472 40.82 -76.11 36.90
CA ALA A 472 41.01 -76.37 38.32
C ALA A 472 40.99 -77.87 38.64
N ALA A 473 41.81 -78.31 39.60
CA ALA A 473 41.93 -79.74 39.95
C ALA A 473 40.67 -80.35 40.59
N LEU A 474 39.84 -79.52 41.24
CA LEU A 474 38.56 -79.89 41.84
C LEU A 474 37.47 -78.89 41.42
N PRO A 475 37.06 -78.89 40.15
CA PRO A 475 36.00 -78.02 39.66
C PRO A 475 34.65 -78.62 40.09
N GLU A 476 33.90 -77.89 40.92
CA GLU A 476 32.60 -78.35 41.45
C GLU A 476 31.41 -78.04 40.52
N VAL A 477 31.68 -77.43 39.36
CA VAL A 477 30.67 -76.96 38.40
C VAL A 477 31.13 -77.29 36.96
N PRO A 478 30.22 -77.71 36.06
CA PRO A 478 30.50 -77.83 34.63
C PRO A 478 31.17 -76.57 34.06
N SER A 479 32.16 -76.75 33.20
CA SER A 479 32.91 -75.64 32.61
C SER A 479 32.26 -75.18 31.32
N SER A 480 32.13 -73.88 31.14
CA SER A 480 31.76 -73.26 29.87
C SER A 480 32.68 -72.08 29.59
N ASN A 481 32.90 -71.79 28.32
CA ASN A 481 33.58 -70.57 27.91
C ASN A 481 32.76 -69.82 26.86
N SER A 482 32.78 -68.49 26.92
CA SER A 482 31.97 -67.64 26.05
C SER A 482 32.80 -66.51 25.48
N VAL A 483 32.65 -66.31 24.17
CA VAL A 483 33.29 -65.23 23.42
C VAL A 483 32.21 -64.33 22.83
N THR A 484 32.53 -63.04 22.75
CA THR A 484 31.71 -62.01 22.13
C THR A 484 32.56 -61.19 21.19
N ILE A 485 32.00 -60.75 20.07
CA ILE A 485 32.59 -59.77 19.18
C ILE A 485 31.79 -58.48 19.21
N ILE A 486 32.48 -57.35 19.06
CA ILE A 486 31.86 -56.02 19.03
C ILE A 486 32.36 -55.31 17.78
N ALA A 487 31.44 -55.03 16.86
CA ALA A 487 31.72 -54.25 15.67
C ALA A 487 32.15 -52.81 16.03
N PRO A 488 33.10 -52.21 15.29
CA PRO A 488 33.45 -50.80 15.48
C PRO A 488 32.25 -49.88 15.17
N ASN A 489 32.25 -48.66 15.72
CA ASN A 489 31.15 -47.69 15.51
C ASN A 489 30.89 -47.33 14.04
N SER A 490 31.86 -47.55 13.16
CA SER A 490 31.76 -47.33 11.71
C SER A 490 31.02 -48.45 10.98
N VAL A 491 30.68 -49.55 11.66
CA VAL A 491 30.08 -50.74 11.08
C VAL A 491 28.75 -51.07 11.75
N ALA A 492 27.80 -51.56 10.97
CA ALA A 492 26.56 -52.14 11.45
C ALA A 492 26.53 -53.60 11.05
N ASP A 493 26.34 -54.47 12.05
CA ASP A 493 26.08 -55.89 11.84
C ASP A 493 24.57 -56.16 11.99
N PRO A 494 23.85 -56.50 10.91
CA PRO A 494 22.43 -56.83 11.00
C PRO A 494 22.15 -58.18 11.69
N VAL A 495 23.14 -59.07 11.78
CA VAL A 495 22.98 -60.47 12.20
C VAL A 495 23.49 -60.69 13.63
N ALA A 496 23.22 -59.78 14.55
CA ALA A 496 23.77 -59.79 15.92
C ALA A 496 23.61 -61.10 16.75
N ALA A 497 22.85 -62.09 16.28
CA ALA A 497 22.75 -63.41 16.91
C ALA A 497 24.04 -64.25 16.82
N ASN A 498 24.92 -64.00 15.84
CA ASN A 498 26.21 -64.68 15.69
C ASN A 498 27.40 -63.87 16.25
N ASP A 499 27.13 -62.74 16.92
CA ASP A 499 28.15 -61.91 17.59
C ASP A 499 28.62 -62.50 18.93
N SER A 500 28.04 -63.62 19.35
CA SER A 500 28.42 -64.33 20.58
C SER A 500 28.32 -65.83 20.40
N ALA A 501 29.25 -66.57 20.99
CA ALA A 501 29.23 -68.02 21.01
C ALA A 501 29.66 -68.54 22.38
N THR A 502 29.12 -69.70 22.76
CA THR A 502 29.42 -70.39 24.02
C THR A 502 29.68 -71.85 23.73
N ASP A 503 30.76 -72.38 24.31
CA ASP A 503 31.08 -73.79 24.32
C ASP A 503 30.88 -74.36 25.73
N GLY A 504 30.36 -75.58 25.81
CA GLY A 504 29.89 -76.24 27.02
C GLY A 504 28.38 -76.03 27.33
N PRO A 505 27.91 -76.39 28.53
CA PRO A 505 28.69 -76.85 29.67
C PRO A 505 29.30 -78.24 29.45
N ASP A 506 30.61 -78.34 29.65
CA ASP A 506 31.34 -79.61 29.66
C ASP A 506 31.35 -80.20 31.07
N GLY A 507 31.22 -81.52 31.17
CA GLY A 507 31.42 -82.21 32.44
C GLY A 507 32.86 -82.03 32.93
N VAL A 508 33.06 -81.94 34.25
CA VAL A 508 34.40 -81.81 34.82
C VAL A 508 34.58 -82.75 36.00
N GLY A 509 35.71 -83.46 36.07
CA GLY A 509 35.96 -84.46 37.10
C GLY A 509 37.30 -85.19 36.92
N LEU A 510 37.61 -86.15 37.78
CA LEU A 510 38.81 -86.99 37.64
C LEU A 510 38.60 -88.20 36.69
N PHE A 511 37.34 -88.58 36.44
CA PHE A 511 36.93 -89.72 35.61
C PHE A 511 35.69 -89.32 34.81
N ALA A 512 35.64 -89.63 33.51
CA ALA A 512 34.52 -89.26 32.65
C ALA A 512 33.27 -90.15 32.87
N ASP A 513 33.41 -91.27 33.58
CA ASP A 513 32.47 -92.40 33.57
C ASP A 513 32.13 -92.95 34.98
N GLY A 514 32.66 -92.35 36.05
CA GLY A 514 32.62 -92.94 37.39
C GLY A 514 33.66 -94.05 37.58
N PHE A 515 33.92 -94.42 38.84
CA PHE A 515 34.81 -95.53 39.18
C PHE A 515 34.09 -96.85 38.91
N ASP A 516 34.38 -97.48 37.77
CA ASP A 516 34.22 -98.93 37.58
C ASP A 516 35.60 -99.60 37.45
#